data_AF-A0A7L9WMU7-F1
#
_entry.id   AF-A0A7L9WMU7-F1
#
_cell.length_a   1.000
_cell.length_b   1.000
_cell.length_c   1.000
_cell.angle_alpha   90.00
_cell.angle_beta   90.00
_cell.angle_gamma   90.00
#
_symmetry.space_group_name_H-M   'P 1'
#
loop_
_entity.id
_entity.type
_entity.pdbx_description
1 polymer ?
#
loop_
_entity_poly.entity_id
_entity_poly.type
_entity_poly.pdbx_seq_one_letter_code
_entity_poly.pdbx_strand_id
1 'polypeptide(L)'
;MGSGRGEMALIRMNAWGAQVREHGTEAAADVALAPLLGRDAPVIVMVHGFRYAPGRPGHCPHDHIFRAQGGGLAGTPSWPEALGIHATGASGLAFGWQARGSIWQAHAGAEVAGAALARVLRTLKARDPGREVHAIGHSLGARVILSAMRYLPVGALARVILLNAADHASAAQAALDSPAGRRARLLHVTSAENSAYDLALHGLVGSPHPHDAILGRVDLPGLATLRLNDPAHLSGLATLGYPVAAPERRVCHWSTYLRPGTFPLYRALMGPRGAALHAEVSAMTLPKPMPARAGLWSLPLPWGANPS
;
A
#
# COMPACT_ATOMS: atom_id res chain seq x y z
N MET A 1 -21.92 11.47 36.39
CA MET A 1 -21.27 12.45 35.50
C MET A 1 -20.12 11.75 34.81
N GLY A 2 -20.05 11.87 33.48
CA GLY A 2 -19.54 10.84 32.58
C GLY A 2 -18.03 10.58 32.65
N SER A 3 -17.68 9.31 32.86
CA SER A 3 -16.40 8.76 32.43
C SER A 3 -16.40 8.69 30.90
N GLY A 4 -15.43 9.39 30.30
CA GLY A 4 -15.42 9.76 28.89
C GLY A 4 -15.46 8.60 27.90
N ARG A 5 -16.17 8.82 26.79
CA ARG A 5 -16.03 8.08 25.53
C ARG A 5 -14.67 8.39 24.88
N GLY A 6 -13.59 8.01 25.56
CA GLY A 6 -12.21 8.24 25.15
C GLY A 6 -11.55 7.07 24.40
N GLU A 7 -12.23 5.94 24.23
CA GLU A 7 -11.68 4.75 23.60
C GLU A 7 -12.57 4.28 22.46
N MET A 8 -12.11 4.47 21.23
CA MET A 8 -12.11 3.46 20.15
C MET A 8 -11.76 4.17 18.84
N ALA A 9 -10.46 4.21 18.53
CA ALA A 9 -9.96 4.76 17.27
C ALA A 9 -9.75 3.69 16.19
N LEU A 10 -10.03 2.40 16.45
CA LEU A 10 -9.80 1.31 15.49
C LEU A 10 -11.08 0.50 15.26
N ILE A 11 -11.63 0.57 14.05
CA ILE A 11 -12.75 -0.27 13.60
C ILE A 11 -12.19 -1.47 12.84
N ARG A 12 -12.70 -2.67 13.14
CA ARG A 12 -12.33 -3.94 12.49
C ARG A 12 -13.47 -4.38 11.58
N MET A 13 -13.24 -4.43 10.27
CA MET A 13 -14.24 -4.87 9.30
C MET A 13 -13.75 -6.06 8.51
N ASN A 14 -14.67 -6.92 8.08
CA ASN A 14 -14.41 -8.10 7.27
C ASN A 14 -15.25 -8.13 6.01
N ALA A 15 -14.62 -8.49 4.89
CA ALA A 15 -15.30 -8.87 3.67
C ALA A 15 -15.43 -10.38 3.54
N TRP A 16 -16.66 -10.85 3.28
CA TRP A 16 -16.98 -12.20 2.81
C TRP A 16 -17.62 -12.08 1.44
N GLY A 17 -16.81 -12.26 0.40
CA GLY A 17 -17.21 -11.87 -0.95
C GLY A 17 -17.52 -10.37 -1.01
N ALA A 18 -18.68 -10.02 -1.54
CA ALA A 18 -19.10 -8.61 -1.68
C ALA A 18 -19.76 -8.02 -0.42
N GLN A 19 -20.02 -8.84 0.61
CA GLN A 19 -20.64 -8.40 1.86
C GLN A 19 -19.56 -7.93 2.84
N VAL A 20 -19.84 -6.87 3.59
CA VAL A 20 -18.95 -6.36 4.63
C VAL A 20 -19.70 -6.22 5.95
N ARG A 21 -19.12 -6.79 7.02
CA ARG A 21 -19.61 -6.62 8.40
C ARG A 21 -18.47 -6.28 9.35
N GLU A 22 -18.81 -5.70 10.49
CA GLU A 22 -17.88 -5.53 11.61
C GLU A 22 -17.47 -6.89 12.17
N HIS A 23 -16.18 -7.02 12.47
CA HIS A 23 -15.66 -8.25 13.02
C HIS A 23 -16.07 -8.43 14.49
N GLY A 24 -16.71 -9.56 14.80
CA GLY A 24 -17.08 -9.95 16.18
C GLY A 24 -18.50 -9.56 16.56
N THR A 25 -19.06 -8.50 15.97
CA THR A 25 -20.46 -8.07 16.18
C THR A 25 -21.35 -8.33 14.98
N GLU A 26 -20.77 -8.54 13.79
CA GLU A 26 -21.45 -8.66 12.51
C GLU A 26 -22.31 -7.43 12.15
N ALA A 27 -22.03 -6.27 12.75
CA ALA A 27 -22.75 -5.03 12.44
C ALA A 27 -22.53 -4.59 10.98
N ALA A 28 -23.53 -3.95 10.38
CA ALA A 28 -23.40 -3.37 9.05
C ALA A 28 -22.46 -2.15 9.05
N ALA A 29 -21.89 -1.84 7.88
CA ALA A 29 -20.87 -0.78 7.75
C ALA A 29 -21.35 0.60 8.21
N ASP A 30 -22.60 0.94 7.95
CA ASP A 30 -23.24 2.17 8.42
C ASP A 30 -23.30 2.25 9.95
N VAL A 31 -23.50 1.15 10.67
CA VAL A 31 -23.46 1.15 12.13
C VAL A 31 -22.01 1.19 12.62
N ALA A 32 -21.19 0.29 12.11
CA ALA A 32 -19.81 0.08 12.57
C ALA A 32 -18.90 1.29 12.38
N LEU A 33 -19.14 2.11 11.35
CA LEU A 33 -18.33 3.30 11.07
C LEU A 33 -18.70 4.51 11.95
N ALA A 34 -19.80 4.46 12.72
CA ALA A 34 -20.26 5.58 13.52
C ALA A 34 -19.18 6.17 14.46
N PRO A 35 -18.31 5.36 15.13
CA PRO A 35 -17.25 5.90 15.99
C PRO A 35 -16.16 6.68 15.23
N LEU A 36 -16.06 6.51 13.90
CA LEU A 36 -15.09 7.22 13.06
C LEU A 36 -15.56 8.60 12.61
N LEU A 37 -16.83 8.96 12.80
CA LEU A 37 -17.40 10.18 12.21
C LEU A 37 -17.11 11.43 13.04
N GLY A 38 -17.03 12.58 12.38
CA GLY A 38 -17.02 13.89 13.04
C GLY A 38 -15.76 14.18 13.84
N ARG A 39 -14.65 13.52 13.52
CA ARG A 39 -13.32 13.85 14.05
C ARG A 39 -12.55 14.58 12.95
N ASP A 40 -11.39 15.16 13.27
CA ASP A 40 -10.57 15.86 12.27
C ASP A 40 -9.45 14.98 11.70
N ALA A 41 -8.81 14.15 12.54
CA ALA A 41 -7.64 13.35 12.16
C ALA A 41 -7.97 12.19 11.19
N PRO A 42 -7.16 11.95 10.13
CA PRO A 42 -7.52 11.06 9.03
C PRO A 42 -7.87 9.63 9.45
N VAL A 43 -8.66 8.95 8.61
CA VAL A 43 -8.89 7.50 8.72
C VAL A 43 -7.83 6.76 7.91
N ILE A 44 -7.03 5.93 8.56
CA ILE A 44 -6.03 5.07 7.94
C ILE A 44 -6.59 3.66 7.78
N VAL A 45 -6.82 3.27 6.53
CA VAL A 45 -7.28 1.95 6.13
C VAL A 45 -6.07 1.03 6.02
N MET A 46 -6.13 -0.13 6.67
CA MET A 46 -5.08 -1.13 6.64
C MET A 46 -5.63 -2.41 6.01
N VAL A 47 -4.91 -2.95 5.00
CA VAL A 47 -5.35 -4.14 4.26
C VAL A 47 -4.23 -5.18 4.22
N HIS A 48 -4.53 -6.39 4.69
CA HIS A 48 -3.54 -7.47 4.77
C HIS A 48 -3.36 -8.20 3.44
N GLY A 49 -2.25 -8.93 3.31
CA GLY A 49 -1.95 -9.78 2.16
C GLY A 49 -2.46 -11.23 2.28
N PHE A 50 -1.85 -12.12 1.50
CA PHE A 50 -2.17 -13.54 1.44
C PHE A 50 -2.01 -14.26 2.80
N ARG A 51 -2.72 -15.39 2.97
CA ARG A 51 -2.70 -16.33 4.12
C ARG A 51 -3.52 -15.94 5.36
N TYR A 52 -4.09 -14.74 5.41
CA TYR A 52 -5.02 -14.36 6.47
C TYR A 52 -6.46 -14.73 6.14
N ALA A 53 -7.21 -15.14 7.16
CA ALA A 53 -8.64 -15.47 7.08
C ALA A 53 -9.33 -14.93 8.34
N PRO A 54 -10.12 -13.84 8.23
CA PRO A 54 -10.82 -13.28 9.37
C PRO A 54 -11.73 -14.28 10.08
N GLY A 55 -11.71 -14.27 11.41
CA GLY A 55 -12.47 -15.18 12.26
C GLY A 55 -11.88 -16.58 12.40
N ARG A 56 -10.82 -16.93 11.66
CA ARG A 56 -10.15 -18.23 11.78
C ARG A 56 -9.02 -18.19 12.81
N PRO A 57 -9.06 -19.01 13.87
CA PRO A 57 -7.98 -19.07 14.86
C PRO A 57 -6.61 -19.31 14.21
N GLY A 58 -5.59 -18.58 14.67
CA GLY A 58 -4.22 -18.64 14.15
C GLY A 58 -4.01 -18.05 12.75
N HIS A 59 -5.06 -17.54 12.10
CA HIS A 59 -5.00 -16.92 10.78
C HIS A 59 -5.81 -15.62 10.68
N CYS A 60 -6.49 -15.20 11.74
CA CYS A 60 -7.26 -13.98 11.78
C CYS A 60 -6.31 -12.76 11.78
N PRO A 61 -6.35 -11.87 10.78
CA PRO A 61 -5.44 -10.73 10.70
C PRO A 61 -5.58 -9.81 11.91
N HIS A 62 -6.77 -9.77 12.49
CA HIS A 62 -7.10 -8.96 13.66
C HIS A 62 -6.51 -9.45 14.97
N ASP A 63 -6.11 -10.71 15.03
CA ASP A 63 -5.39 -11.29 16.17
C ASP A 63 -3.86 -11.28 15.92
N HIS A 64 -3.43 -10.80 14.74
CA HIS A 64 -2.05 -10.76 14.31
C HIS A 64 -1.58 -9.33 14.01
N ILE A 65 -1.64 -8.91 12.74
CA ILE A 65 -1.08 -7.63 12.28
C ILE A 65 -2.00 -6.44 12.58
N PHE A 66 -3.31 -6.66 12.76
CA PHE A 66 -4.27 -5.60 13.08
C PHE A 66 -4.70 -5.57 14.54
N ARG A 67 -3.96 -6.25 15.43
CA ARG A 67 -4.21 -6.18 16.87
C ARG A 67 -4.06 -4.73 17.37
N ALA A 68 -4.91 -4.28 18.28
CA ALA A 68 -4.93 -2.89 18.73
C ALA A 68 -3.68 -2.52 19.56
N GLN A 69 -3.36 -3.28 20.62
CA GLN A 69 -2.19 -3.11 21.49
C GLN A 69 -1.86 -4.43 22.21
N GLY A 70 -0.59 -4.60 22.64
CA GLY A 70 -0.14 -5.56 23.68
C GLY A 70 -0.44 -7.06 23.46
N GLY A 71 0.59 -7.89 23.29
CA GLY A 71 0.45 -9.37 23.28
C GLY A 71 0.76 -10.08 21.95
N GLY A 72 1.70 -9.54 21.16
CA GLY A 72 2.09 -10.18 19.91
C GLY A 72 2.84 -11.50 20.10
N LEU A 73 2.61 -12.45 19.17
CA LEU A 73 3.61 -13.46 18.85
C LEU A 73 4.92 -12.75 18.47
N ALA A 74 6.05 -13.23 18.99
CA ALA A 74 7.36 -12.62 18.76
C ALA A 74 7.61 -12.37 17.26
N GLY A 75 8.00 -11.14 16.90
CA GLY A 75 8.51 -10.81 15.56
C GLY A 75 7.51 -10.25 14.52
N THR A 76 6.22 -10.05 14.84
CA THR A 76 5.29 -9.37 13.91
C THR A 76 4.71 -8.08 14.51
N PRO A 77 4.94 -6.89 13.93
CA PRO A 77 4.45 -5.62 14.47
C PRO A 77 2.93 -5.51 14.35
N SER A 78 2.29 -4.85 15.32
CA SER A 78 0.92 -4.34 15.16
C SER A 78 0.96 -3.13 14.23
N TRP A 79 0.24 -3.20 13.12
CA TRP A 79 0.11 -2.08 12.19
C TRP A 79 -0.62 -0.89 12.83
N PRO A 80 -1.77 -1.04 13.52
CA PRO A 80 -2.43 0.08 14.19
C PRO A 80 -1.49 0.82 15.16
N GLU A 81 -0.74 0.09 15.98
CA GLU A 81 0.21 0.65 16.93
C GLU A 81 1.37 1.34 16.20
N ALA A 82 1.97 0.65 15.23
CA ALA A 82 3.12 1.16 14.49
C ALA A 82 2.77 2.37 13.60
N LEU A 83 1.51 2.50 13.17
CA LEU A 83 0.99 3.68 12.46
C LEU A 83 0.44 4.77 13.40
N GLY A 84 0.38 4.51 14.71
CA GLY A 84 -0.01 5.51 15.70
C GLY A 84 -1.51 5.79 15.80
N ILE A 85 -2.38 4.85 15.43
CA ILE A 85 -3.85 4.99 15.45
C ILE A 85 -4.41 5.31 16.85
N HIS A 86 -3.69 5.00 17.92
CA HIS A 86 -4.11 5.36 19.27
C HIS A 86 -3.33 6.56 19.84
N ALA A 87 -2.09 6.76 19.40
CA ALA A 87 -1.19 7.76 19.97
C ALA A 87 -1.29 9.15 19.30
N THR A 88 -1.73 9.21 18.04
CA THR A 88 -1.67 10.44 17.23
C THR A 88 -3.04 11.09 16.98
N GLY A 89 -4.11 10.50 17.53
CA GLY A 89 -5.49 10.94 17.31
C GLY A 89 -6.11 10.48 15.98
N ALA A 90 -5.28 9.95 15.04
CA ALA A 90 -5.75 9.29 13.83
C ALA A 90 -6.73 8.16 14.14
N SER A 91 -7.61 7.83 13.21
CA SER A 91 -8.48 6.67 13.35
C SER A 91 -8.12 5.60 12.33
N GLY A 92 -8.36 4.35 12.64
CA GLY A 92 -7.95 3.19 11.86
C GLY A 92 -9.16 2.38 11.43
N LEU A 93 -9.08 1.89 10.20
CA LEU A 93 -9.99 0.88 9.67
C LEU A 93 -9.16 -0.35 9.28
N ALA A 94 -9.15 -1.37 10.14
CA ALA A 94 -8.55 -2.66 9.85
C ALA A 94 -9.49 -3.47 8.97
N PHE A 95 -9.13 -3.68 7.71
CA PHE A 95 -9.98 -4.36 6.72
C PHE A 95 -9.46 -5.78 6.45
N GLY A 96 -10.19 -6.76 6.97
CA GLY A 96 -9.98 -8.18 6.75
C GLY A 96 -10.73 -8.70 5.52
N TRP A 97 -10.16 -9.67 4.82
CA TRP A 97 -10.81 -10.36 3.70
C TRP A 97 -10.31 -11.81 3.62
N GLN A 98 -11.05 -12.69 2.92
CA GLN A 98 -10.66 -14.10 2.78
C GLN A 98 -9.49 -14.25 1.81
N ALA A 99 -8.26 -14.16 2.33
CA ALA A 99 -7.02 -14.20 1.55
C ALA A 99 -6.31 -15.56 1.60
N ARG A 100 -7.04 -16.63 1.94
CA ARG A 100 -6.55 -18.02 1.97
C ARG A 100 -7.11 -18.82 0.80
N GLY A 101 -6.56 -20.02 0.62
CA GLY A 101 -6.85 -20.88 -0.52
C GLY A 101 -5.63 -20.94 -1.43
N SER A 102 -5.87 -21.24 -2.70
CA SER A 102 -4.85 -21.14 -3.73
C SER A 102 -4.52 -19.67 -4.04
N ILE A 103 -3.36 -19.41 -4.65
CA ILE A 103 -3.00 -18.03 -5.01
C ILE A 103 -3.97 -17.43 -6.04
N TRP A 104 -4.50 -18.24 -6.97
CA TRP A 104 -5.53 -17.83 -7.93
C TRP A 104 -6.83 -17.42 -7.24
N GLN A 105 -7.29 -18.22 -6.26
CA GLN A 105 -8.49 -17.91 -5.49
C GLN A 105 -8.32 -16.61 -4.72
N ALA A 106 -7.16 -16.42 -4.07
CA ALA A 106 -6.89 -15.19 -3.33
C ALA A 106 -6.73 -13.97 -4.25
N HIS A 107 -6.11 -14.13 -5.43
CA HIS A 107 -5.96 -13.04 -6.40
C HIS A 107 -7.31 -12.60 -6.98
N ALA A 108 -8.17 -13.53 -7.36
CA ALA A 108 -9.56 -13.24 -7.75
C ALA A 108 -10.37 -12.67 -6.58
N GLY A 109 -10.22 -13.24 -5.39
CA GLY A 109 -10.86 -12.78 -4.16
C GLY A 109 -10.47 -11.34 -3.77
N ALA A 110 -9.24 -10.92 -4.07
CA ALA A 110 -8.77 -9.56 -3.80
C ALA A 110 -9.54 -8.51 -4.62
N GLU A 111 -9.95 -8.85 -5.84
CA GLU A 111 -10.75 -7.95 -6.69
C GLU A 111 -12.16 -7.77 -6.11
N VAL A 112 -12.79 -8.88 -5.69
CA VAL A 112 -14.10 -8.87 -5.02
C VAL A 112 -14.02 -8.09 -3.70
N ALA A 113 -12.98 -8.33 -2.90
CA ALA A 113 -12.72 -7.60 -1.66
C ALA A 113 -12.46 -6.10 -1.92
N GLY A 114 -11.88 -5.73 -3.06
CA GLY A 114 -11.69 -4.34 -3.47
C GLY A 114 -13.03 -3.63 -3.71
N ALA A 115 -13.97 -4.28 -4.41
CA ALA A 115 -15.32 -3.74 -4.56
C ALA A 115 -16.04 -3.59 -3.20
N ALA A 116 -15.82 -4.55 -2.29
CA ALA A 116 -16.36 -4.50 -0.93
C ALA A 116 -15.74 -3.33 -0.12
N LEU A 117 -14.43 -3.13 -0.19
CA LEU A 117 -13.74 -2.00 0.43
C LEU A 117 -14.27 -0.66 -0.13
N ALA A 118 -14.47 -0.56 -1.44
CA ALA A 118 -15.01 0.64 -2.06
C ALA A 118 -16.41 0.99 -1.54
N ARG A 119 -17.25 -0.01 -1.20
CA ARG A 119 -18.54 0.22 -0.55
C ARG A 119 -18.36 0.83 0.84
N VAL A 120 -17.46 0.29 1.65
CA VAL A 120 -17.18 0.83 3.01
C VAL A 120 -16.72 2.28 2.92
N LEU A 121 -15.77 2.58 2.03
CA LEU A 121 -15.24 3.94 1.90
C LEU A 121 -16.28 4.91 1.33
N ARG A 122 -17.16 4.48 0.42
CA ARG A 122 -18.30 5.30 -0.01
C ARG A 122 -19.27 5.57 1.14
N THR A 123 -19.57 4.58 1.98
CA THR A 123 -20.41 4.79 3.18
C THR A 123 -19.75 5.79 4.14
N LEU A 124 -18.44 5.68 4.37
CA LEU A 124 -17.70 6.64 5.18
C LEU A 124 -17.78 8.05 4.58
N LYS A 125 -17.45 8.21 3.29
CA LYS A 125 -17.46 9.51 2.61
C LYS A 125 -18.85 10.11 2.47
N ALA A 126 -19.91 9.32 2.40
CA ALA A 126 -21.28 9.83 2.38
C ALA A 126 -21.68 10.46 3.73
N ARG A 127 -21.15 9.93 4.83
CA ARG A 127 -21.47 10.39 6.20
C ARG A 127 -20.48 11.43 6.72
N ASP A 128 -19.26 11.43 6.20
CA ASP A 128 -18.20 12.37 6.53
C ASP A 128 -17.43 12.79 5.25
N PRO A 129 -18.03 13.66 4.40
CA PRO A 129 -17.46 14.02 3.10
C PRO A 129 -16.14 14.79 3.19
N GLY A 130 -15.88 15.50 4.29
CA GLY A 130 -14.63 16.24 4.52
C GLY A 130 -13.48 15.35 4.96
N ARG A 131 -13.77 14.15 5.48
CA ARG A 131 -12.76 13.29 6.09
C ARG A 131 -11.68 12.83 5.13
N GLU A 132 -10.41 13.10 5.48
CA GLU A 132 -9.28 12.49 4.80
C GLU A 132 -9.21 10.99 5.10
N VAL A 133 -9.04 10.19 4.03
CA VAL A 133 -8.84 8.75 4.12
C VAL A 133 -7.51 8.39 3.47
N HIS A 134 -6.72 7.56 4.14
CA HIS A 134 -5.46 7.03 3.64
C HIS A 134 -5.54 5.50 3.63
N ALA A 135 -4.72 4.86 2.81
CA ALA A 135 -4.69 3.40 2.76
C ALA A 135 -3.26 2.86 2.72
N ILE A 136 -3.04 1.73 3.40
CA ILE A 136 -1.83 0.92 3.30
C ILE A 136 -2.21 -0.54 3.11
N GLY A 137 -1.61 -1.16 2.11
CA GLY A 137 -1.87 -2.55 1.78
C GLY A 137 -0.61 -3.29 1.39
N HIS A 138 -0.48 -4.54 1.84
CA HIS A 138 0.66 -5.39 1.52
C HIS A 138 0.28 -6.50 0.54
N SER A 139 1.13 -6.76 -0.45
CA SER A 139 0.98 -7.90 -1.37
C SER A 139 -0.40 -7.87 -2.04
N LEU A 140 -1.22 -8.92 -1.90
CA LEU A 140 -2.60 -8.93 -2.41
C LEU A 140 -3.52 -7.88 -1.76
N GLY A 141 -3.19 -7.40 -0.56
CA GLY A 141 -3.90 -6.26 0.06
C GLY A 141 -3.70 -4.95 -0.71
N ALA A 142 -2.57 -4.79 -1.40
CA ALA A 142 -2.38 -3.67 -2.33
C ALA A 142 -3.31 -3.81 -3.55
N ARG A 143 -3.49 -5.03 -4.09
CA ARG A 143 -4.47 -5.32 -5.14
C ARG A 143 -5.90 -5.00 -4.71
N VAL A 144 -6.27 -5.30 -3.46
CA VAL A 144 -7.59 -4.90 -2.90
C VAL A 144 -7.76 -3.38 -2.97
N ILE A 145 -6.75 -2.59 -2.57
CA ILE A 145 -6.81 -1.13 -2.61
C ILE A 145 -6.89 -0.62 -4.05
N LEU A 146 -6.02 -1.09 -4.94
CA LEU A 146 -6.03 -0.72 -6.37
C LEU A 146 -7.38 -1.06 -7.02
N SER A 147 -7.93 -2.23 -6.72
CA SER A 147 -9.25 -2.65 -7.19
C SER A 147 -10.35 -1.73 -6.66
N ALA A 148 -10.30 -1.34 -5.38
CA ALA A 148 -11.26 -0.43 -4.77
C ALA A 148 -11.26 0.94 -5.46
N MET A 149 -10.08 1.48 -5.78
CA MET A 149 -9.93 2.80 -6.40
C MET A 149 -10.73 2.96 -7.69
N ARG A 150 -10.87 1.90 -8.49
CA ARG A 150 -11.65 1.89 -9.74
C ARG A 150 -13.14 2.22 -9.51
N TYR A 151 -13.66 2.01 -8.30
CA TYR A 151 -15.06 2.25 -7.93
C TYR A 151 -15.26 3.47 -7.03
N LEU A 152 -14.20 4.20 -6.73
CA LEU A 152 -14.23 5.31 -5.79
C LEU A 152 -14.35 6.67 -6.50
N PRO A 153 -15.12 7.61 -5.93
CA PRO A 153 -15.16 8.96 -6.45
C PRO A 153 -13.85 9.69 -6.16
N VAL A 154 -13.68 10.84 -6.83
CA VAL A 154 -12.60 11.78 -6.57
C VAL A 154 -12.53 12.12 -5.08
N GLY A 155 -11.33 12.12 -4.49
CA GLY A 155 -11.12 12.50 -3.09
C GLY A 155 -11.55 11.46 -2.05
N ALA A 156 -11.97 10.26 -2.47
CA ALA A 156 -12.25 9.17 -1.54
C ALA A 156 -11.01 8.60 -0.86
N LEU A 157 -9.84 8.74 -1.51
CA LEU A 157 -8.52 8.42 -0.95
C LEU A 157 -7.58 9.60 -1.23
N ALA A 158 -6.87 10.04 -0.19
CA ALA A 158 -5.91 11.14 -0.29
C ALA A 158 -4.47 10.64 -0.47
N ARG A 159 -4.09 9.59 0.28
CA ARG A 159 -2.74 9.01 0.31
C ARG A 159 -2.81 7.50 0.35
N VAL A 160 -1.97 6.83 -0.44
CA VAL A 160 -1.95 5.38 -0.55
C VAL A 160 -0.51 4.87 -0.56
N ILE A 161 -0.22 3.90 0.29
CA ILE A 161 1.06 3.19 0.33
C ILE A 161 0.83 1.73 -0.05
N LEU A 162 1.46 1.29 -1.14
CA LEU A 162 1.37 -0.07 -1.64
C LEU A 162 2.67 -0.79 -1.30
N LEU A 163 2.63 -1.79 -0.44
CA LEU A 163 3.82 -2.53 -0.01
C LEU A 163 3.95 -3.83 -0.82
N ASN A 164 4.99 -3.96 -1.64
CA ASN A 164 5.24 -5.13 -2.50
C ASN A 164 3.96 -5.57 -3.24
N ALA A 165 3.29 -4.64 -3.91
CA ALA A 165 1.99 -4.89 -4.52
C ALA A 165 2.01 -6.11 -5.47
N ALA A 166 1.20 -7.11 -5.13
CA ALA A 166 1.12 -8.37 -5.86
C ALA A 166 0.04 -8.30 -6.94
N ASP A 167 0.28 -7.49 -7.96
CA ASP A 167 -0.62 -7.37 -9.11
C ASP A 167 0.12 -7.02 -10.40
N HIS A 168 -0.61 -7.04 -11.51
CA HIS A 168 -0.14 -6.61 -12.81
C HIS A 168 -0.07 -5.09 -12.94
N ALA A 169 0.84 -4.61 -13.79
CA ALA A 169 1.02 -3.19 -14.05
C ALA A 169 -0.24 -2.57 -14.67
N SER A 170 -0.95 -3.28 -15.55
CA SER A 170 -2.22 -2.80 -16.12
C SER A 170 -3.30 -2.52 -15.06
N ALA A 171 -3.39 -3.36 -14.02
CA ALA A 171 -4.36 -3.20 -12.95
C ALA A 171 -4.05 -1.95 -12.12
N ALA A 172 -2.76 -1.69 -11.87
CA ALA A 172 -2.32 -0.46 -11.23
C ALA A 172 -2.56 0.77 -12.13
N GLN A 173 -2.32 0.66 -13.43
CA GLN A 173 -2.61 1.74 -14.39
C GLN A 173 -4.10 2.08 -14.42
N ALA A 174 -4.98 1.07 -14.49
CA ALA A 174 -6.43 1.28 -14.42
C ALA A 174 -6.87 1.95 -13.11
N ALA A 175 -6.19 1.66 -11.99
CA ALA A 175 -6.44 2.33 -10.72
C ALA A 175 -5.96 3.79 -10.74
N LEU A 176 -4.79 4.09 -11.32
CA LEU A 176 -4.27 5.46 -11.49
C LEU A 176 -5.17 6.29 -12.39
N ASP A 177 -5.69 5.69 -13.47
CA ASP A 177 -6.58 6.34 -14.43
C ASP A 177 -8.03 6.47 -13.93
N SER A 178 -8.34 5.94 -12.75
CA SER A 178 -9.65 6.13 -12.12
C SER A 178 -9.82 7.57 -11.60
N PRO A 179 -11.06 8.05 -11.38
CA PRO A 179 -11.31 9.34 -10.75
C PRO A 179 -10.61 9.51 -9.39
N ALA A 180 -10.59 8.46 -8.56
CA ALA A 180 -9.89 8.49 -7.28
C ALA A 180 -8.36 8.49 -7.47
N GLY A 181 -7.85 7.67 -8.39
CA GLY A 181 -6.41 7.53 -8.67
C GLY A 181 -5.75 8.82 -9.13
N ARG A 182 -6.38 9.55 -10.05
CA ARG A 182 -5.84 10.82 -10.57
C ARG A 182 -5.64 11.90 -9.52
N ARG A 183 -6.24 11.78 -8.33
CA ARG A 183 -6.08 12.74 -7.23
C ARG A 183 -5.32 12.18 -6.03
N ALA A 184 -5.34 10.87 -5.82
CA ALA A 184 -4.64 10.25 -4.71
C ALA A 184 -3.12 10.35 -4.90
N ARG A 185 -2.39 10.52 -3.80
CA ARG A 185 -0.92 10.38 -3.79
C ARG A 185 -0.57 8.93 -3.53
N LEU A 186 -0.15 8.20 -4.56
CA LEU A 186 0.27 6.82 -4.43
C LEU A 186 1.79 6.73 -4.28
N LEU A 187 2.24 5.85 -3.40
CA LEU A 187 3.63 5.44 -3.28
C LEU A 187 3.68 3.91 -3.29
N HIS A 188 4.38 3.34 -4.26
CA HIS A 188 4.69 1.92 -4.28
C HIS A 188 6.04 1.69 -3.62
N VAL A 189 6.06 0.86 -2.58
CA VAL A 189 7.28 0.51 -1.85
C VAL A 189 7.65 -0.92 -2.19
N THR A 190 8.88 -1.12 -2.65
CA THR A 190 9.40 -2.40 -3.11
C THR A 190 10.69 -2.77 -2.38
N SER A 191 11.02 -4.07 -2.37
CA SER A 191 12.35 -4.56 -1.98
C SER A 191 12.77 -5.69 -2.91
N ALA A 192 14.05 -5.73 -3.30
CA ALA A 192 14.63 -6.87 -4.01
C ALA A 192 14.44 -8.22 -3.28
N GLU A 193 14.28 -8.21 -1.95
CA GLU A 193 13.95 -9.39 -1.16
C GLU A 193 12.62 -10.05 -1.55
N ASN A 194 11.74 -9.31 -2.24
CA ASN A 194 10.45 -9.79 -2.72
C ASN A 194 10.53 -10.45 -4.10
N SER A 195 11.67 -10.36 -4.81
CA SER A 195 11.77 -10.71 -6.24
C SER A 195 11.34 -12.16 -6.55
N ALA A 196 11.61 -13.11 -5.65
CA ALA A 196 11.19 -14.50 -5.81
C ALA A 196 9.66 -14.66 -5.79
N TYR A 197 8.96 -13.86 -4.99
CA TYR A 197 7.50 -13.86 -4.92
C TYR A 197 6.89 -13.20 -6.15
N ASP A 198 7.50 -12.12 -6.64
CA ASP A 198 7.05 -11.46 -7.88
C ASP A 198 7.23 -12.37 -9.10
N LEU A 199 8.33 -13.13 -9.16
CA LEU A 199 8.55 -14.12 -10.21
C LEU A 199 7.54 -15.28 -10.12
N ALA A 200 7.29 -15.79 -8.92
CA ALA A 200 6.28 -16.83 -8.71
C ALA A 200 4.89 -16.33 -9.11
N LEU A 201 4.52 -15.11 -8.74
CA LEU A 201 3.24 -14.52 -9.13
C LEU A 201 3.13 -14.39 -10.66
N HIS A 202 4.18 -13.91 -11.33
CA HIS A 202 4.23 -13.77 -12.79
C HIS A 202 3.99 -15.10 -13.52
N GLY A 203 4.55 -16.20 -13.00
CA GLY A 203 4.38 -17.53 -13.61
C GLY A 203 3.05 -18.21 -13.26
N LEU A 204 2.43 -17.86 -12.14
CA LEU A 204 1.22 -18.54 -11.65
C LEU A 204 -0.06 -17.82 -12.06
N VAL A 205 -0.11 -16.50 -11.89
CA VAL A 205 -1.32 -15.73 -12.12
C VAL A 205 -1.31 -15.21 -13.54
N GLY A 206 -2.26 -15.67 -14.35
CA GLY A 206 -2.41 -15.22 -15.73
C GLY A 206 -2.66 -13.72 -15.81
N SER A 207 -2.08 -13.10 -16.82
CA SER A 207 -2.35 -11.71 -17.16
C SER A 207 -3.58 -11.60 -18.08
N PRO A 208 -4.46 -10.60 -17.87
CA PRO A 208 -5.52 -10.27 -18.83
C PRO A 208 -5.00 -9.65 -20.13
N HIS A 209 -3.77 -9.13 -20.15
CA HIS A 209 -3.14 -8.50 -21.31
C HIS A 209 -1.86 -9.22 -21.73
N PRO A 210 -1.61 -9.41 -23.04
CA PRO A 210 -0.34 -9.94 -23.51
C PRO A 210 0.84 -9.11 -22.97
N HIS A 211 1.88 -9.79 -22.47
CA HIS A 211 3.12 -9.18 -21.97
C HIS A 211 2.96 -8.21 -20.79
N ASP A 212 1.86 -8.28 -20.03
CA ASP A 212 1.72 -7.48 -18.82
C ASP A 212 2.71 -7.92 -17.74
N ALA A 213 3.45 -6.96 -17.20
CA ALA A 213 4.42 -7.23 -16.17
C ALA A 213 3.78 -7.23 -14.78
N ILE A 214 4.37 -7.98 -13.85
CA ILE A 214 4.07 -7.80 -12.43
C ILE A 214 4.61 -6.44 -11.99
N LEU A 215 3.78 -5.66 -11.29
CA LEU A 215 4.07 -4.28 -10.90
C LEU A 215 5.37 -4.15 -10.11
N GLY A 216 5.70 -5.13 -9.25
CA GLY A 216 6.96 -5.17 -8.50
C GLY A 216 8.23 -5.17 -9.39
N ARG A 217 8.10 -5.45 -10.69
CA ARG A 217 9.21 -5.64 -11.63
C ARG A 217 9.35 -4.53 -12.68
N VAL A 218 8.45 -3.55 -12.68
CA VAL A 218 8.45 -2.45 -13.66
C VAL A 218 8.18 -1.13 -12.97
N ASP A 219 8.65 -0.04 -13.57
CA ASP A 219 8.23 1.30 -13.19
C ASP A 219 7.04 1.74 -14.03
N LEU A 220 6.01 2.25 -13.37
CA LEU A 220 4.77 2.68 -14.01
C LEU A 220 4.70 4.22 -14.00
N PRO A 221 4.51 4.87 -15.16
CA PRO A 221 4.33 6.32 -15.20
C PRO A 221 3.21 6.80 -14.26
N GLY A 222 3.48 7.85 -13.49
CA GLY A 222 2.50 8.38 -12.52
C GLY A 222 2.45 7.64 -11.18
N LEU A 223 3.22 6.57 -11.00
CA LEU A 223 3.39 5.89 -9.72
C LEU A 223 4.84 6.00 -9.24
N ALA A 224 5.04 6.73 -8.15
CA ALA A 224 6.36 6.80 -7.51
C ALA A 224 6.71 5.45 -6.89
N THR A 225 7.93 4.96 -7.15
CA THR A 225 8.43 3.67 -6.66
C THR A 225 9.62 3.85 -5.72
N LEU A 226 9.38 3.72 -4.41
CA LEU A 226 10.43 3.68 -3.40
C LEU A 226 11.02 2.28 -3.30
N ARG A 227 12.31 2.14 -3.63
CA ARG A 227 13.04 0.86 -3.58
C ARG A 227 13.90 0.76 -2.34
N LEU A 228 13.56 -0.13 -1.41
CA LEU A 228 14.29 -0.31 -0.16
C LEU A 228 15.64 -1.02 -0.33
N ASN A 229 15.95 -1.54 -1.51
CA ASN A 229 17.27 -2.10 -1.83
C ASN A 229 18.16 -1.12 -2.59
N ASP A 230 17.69 0.09 -2.90
CA ASP A 230 18.47 1.10 -3.61
C ASP A 230 19.20 2.01 -2.60
N PRO A 231 20.55 2.01 -2.57
CA PRO A 231 21.32 2.86 -1.68
C PRO A 231 21.02 4.35 -1.84
N ALA A 232 20.68 4.83 -3.04
CA ALA A 232 20.35 6.22 -3.28
C ALA A 232 19.02 6.61 -2.61
N HIS A 233 18.01 5.73 -2.68
CA HIS A 233 16.75 5.93 -1.97
C HIS A 233 16.93 5.88 -0.45
N LEU A 234 17.70 4.91 0.07
CA LEU A 234 17.96 4.81 1.51
C LEU A 234 18.71 6.05 2.04
N SER A 235 19.71 6.53 1.30
CA SER A 235 20.45 7.75 1.63
C SER A 235 19.56 9.00 1.59
N GLY A 236 18.72 9.12 0.57
CA GLY A 236 17.78 10.23 0.48
C GLY A 236 16.72 10.21 1.58
N LEU A 237 16.19 9.04 1.96
CA LEU A 237 15.31 8.91 3.12
C LEU A 237 16.01 9.32 4.43
N ALA A 238 17.27 8.94 4.63
CA ALA A 238 18.05 9.36 5.79
C ALA A 238 18.24 10.90 5.81
N THR A 239 18.47 11.51 4.65
CA THR A 239 18.56 12.98 4.51
C THR A 239 17.24 13.67 4.87
N LEU A 240 16.10 13.05 4.55
CA LEU A 240 14.77 13.52 4.94
C LEU A 240 14.42 13.25 6.41
N GLY A 241 15.33 12.63 7.19
CA GLY A 241 15.13 12.31 8.60
C GLY A 241 14.41 10.98 8.86
N TYR A 242 14.27 10.12 7.86
CA TYR A 242 13.60 8.82 7.94
C TYR A 242 14.53 7.66 7.57
N PRO A 243 15.62 7.41 8.31
CA PRO A 243 16.55 6.34 7.99
C PRO A 243 15.83 4.98 8.01
N VAL A 244 16.06 4.20 6.95
CA VAL A 244 15.57 2.82 6.83
C VAL A 244 16.77 1.90 6.68
N ALA A 245 16.80 0.80 7.44
CA ALA A 245 17.92 -0.13 7.44
C ALA A 245 18.21 -0.76 6.07
N ALA A 246 19.44 -1.18 5.85
CA ALA A 246 19.81 -1.98 4.69
C ALA A 246 19.12 -3.36 4.72
N PRO A 247 19.01 -4.06 3.58
CA PRO A 247 18.51 -5.43 3.55
C PRO A 247 19.37 -6.38 4.39
N GLU A 248 18.74 -7.17 5.27
CA GLU A 248 19.43 -8.20 6.08
C GLU A 248 19.30 -9.61 5.48
N ARG A 249 18.31 -9.81 4.60
CA ARG A 249 18.00 -11.11 3.99
C ARG A 249 18.03 -10.98 2.48
N ARG A 250 18.18 -12.12 1.79
CA ARG A 250 18.06 -12.20 0.32
C ARG A 250 16.63 -12.43 -0.15
N VAL A 251 15.83 -13.15 0.65
CA VAL A 251 14.42 -13.46 0.35
C VAL A 251 13.59 -13.15 1.59
N CYS A 252 12.69 -12.18 1.46
CA CYS A 252 11.79 -11.74 2.52
C CYS A 252 10.59 -10.98 1.93
N HIS A 253 9.42 -11.61 1.96
CA HIS A 253 8.17 -11.03 1.45
C HIS A 253 7.70 -9.80 2.26
N TRP A 254 8.05 -9.77 3.54
CA TRP A 254 7.60 -8.79 4.53
C TRP A 254 8.62 -7.68 4.79
N SER A 255 9.70 -7.65 4.02
CA SER A 255 10.80 -6.68 4.13
C SER A 255 10.32 -5.23 4.08
N THR A 256 9.22 -4.95 3.39
CA THR A 256 8.64 -3.60 3.32
C THR A 256 7.98 -3.12 4.61
N TYR A 257 7.80 -3.96 5.63
CA TYR A 257 7.27 -3.49 6.92
C TYR A 257 7.92 -4.11 8.16
N LEU A 258 8.72 -5.17 8.01
CA LEU A 258 9.54 -5.70 9.10
C LEU A 258 10.88 -5.00 9.24
N ARG A 259 11.30 -4.27 8.21
CA ARG A 259 12.60 -3.61 8.19
C ARG A 259 12.62 -2.41 9.14
N PRO A 260 13.65 -2.28 10.00
CA PRO A 260 13.78 -1.12 10.89
C PRO A 260 13.70 0.20 10.13
N GLY A 261 12.94 1.15 10.66
CA GLY A 261 12.71 2.48 10.07
C GLY A 261 11.49 2.61 9.14
N THR A 262 10.93 1.50 8.65
CA THR A 262 9.78 1.55 7.70
C THR A 262 8.51 2.14 8.32
N PHE A 263 8.10 1.71 9.52
CA PHE A 263 6.89 2.24 10.16
C PHE A 263 7.00 3.72 10.58
N PRO A 264 8.12 4.21 11.15
CA PRO A 264 8.33 5.64 11.35
C PRO A 264 8.11 6.46 10.06
N LEU A 265 8.64 5.99 8.92
CA LEU A 265 8.41 6.59 7.60
C LEU A 265 6.91 6.57 7.22
N TYR A 266 6.25 5.42 7.31
CA TYR A 266 4.84 5.30 6.92
C TYR A 266 3.91 6.14 7.80
N ARG A 267 4.17 6.20 9.10
CA ARG A 267 3.45 7.06 10.03
C ARG A 267 3.57 8.53 9.62
N ALA A 268 4.76 8.97 9.23
CA ALA A 268 4.97 10.34 8.77
C ALA A 268 4.28 10.63 7.43
N LEU A 269 4.39 9.71 6.47
CA LEU A 269 3.72 9.81 5.17
C LEU A 269 2.19 9.87 5.31
N MET A 270 1.62 9.24 6.34
CA MET A 270 0.18 9.25 6.62
C MET A 270 -0.26 10.36 7.58
N GLY A 271 0.67 11.07 8.20
CA GLY A 271 0.40 12.11 9.17
C GLY A 271 0.08 13.47 8.53
N PRO A 272 -0.10 14.52 9.35
CA PRO A 272 -0.49 15.86 8.88
C PRO A 272 0.46 16.45 7.82
N ARG A 273 1.77 16.22 7.94
CA ARG A 273 2.78 16.67 6.97
C ARG A 273 3.01 15.69 5.81
N GLY A 274 2.25 14.61 5.76
CA GLY A 274 2.44 13.51 4.84
C GLY A 274 2.33 13.90 3.36
N ALA A 275 1.54 14.91 3.02
CA ALA A 275 1.42 15.37 1.64
C ALA A 275 2.72 15.99 1.10
N ALA A 276 3.43 16.76 1.93
CA ALA A 276 4.73 17.32 1.58
C ALA A 276 5.80 16.22 1.51
N LEU A 277 5.84 15.33 2.49
CA LEU A 277 6.78 14.21 2.50
C LEU A 277 6.55 13.26 1.31
N HIS A 278 5.31 13.01 0.92
CA HIS A 278 5.02 12.26 -0.31
C HIS A 278 5.62 12.94 -1.55
N ALA A 279 5.56 14.27 -1.65
CA ALA A 279 6.16 14.98 -2.78
C ALA A 279 7.69 14.86 -2.79
N GLU A 280 8.34 14.99 -1.63
CA GLU A 280 9.80 14.82 -1.48
C GLU A 280 10.25 13.40 -1.82
N VAL A 281 9.56 12.39 -1.28
CA VAL A 281 9.86 10.98 -1.57
C VAL A 281 9.63 10.68 -3.05
N SER A 282 8.52 11.14 -3.63
CA SER A 282 8.26 10.94 -5.06
C SER A 282 9.33 11.58 -5.93
N ALA A 283 9.73 12.82 -5.64
CA ALA A 283 10.79 13.52 -6.39
C ALA A 283 12.13 12.78 -6.32
N MET A 284 12.47 12.21 -5.16
CA MET A 284 13.67 11.40 -4.99
C MET A 284 13.64 10.10 -5.80
N THR A 285 12.46 9.51 -6.03
CA THR A 285 12.30 8.26 -6.79
C THR A 285 12.24 8.44 -8.31
N LEU A 286 12.13 9.68 -8.79
CA LEU A 286 12.16 9.94 -10.22
C LEU A 286 13.53 9.54 -10.78
N PRO A 287 13.58 8.93 -11.98
CA PRO A 287 14.85 8.69 -12.66
C PRO A 287 15.62 10.01 -12.75
N LYS A 288 16.83 10.05 -12.19
CA LYS A 288 17.70 11.21 -12.40
C LYS A 288 18.02 11.27 -13.90
N PRO A 289 17.81 12.41 -14.59
CA PRO A 289 18.26 12.54 -15.97
C PRO A 289 19.74 12.22 -15.99
N MET A 290 20.13 11.21 -16.78
CA MET A 290 21.55 10.95 -17.01
C MET A 290 22.15 12.24 -17.56
N PRO A 291 23.30 12.73 -17.07
CA PRO A 291 24.00 13.80 -17.74
C PRO A 291 24.17 13.37 -19.20
N ALA A 292 23.70 14.20 -20.12
CA ALA A 292 23.85 13.95 -21.54
C ALA A 292 25.30 13.56 -21.75
N ARG A 293 25.55 12.36 -22.28
CA ARG A 293 26.91 11.97 -22.67
C ARG A 293 27.34 13.06 -23.64
N ALA A 294 28.21 13.97 -23.20
CA ALA A 294 28.87 14.92 -24.07
C ALA A 294 29.45 14.07 -25.21
N GLY A 295 28.98 14.35 -26.42
CA GLY A 295 29.19 13.50 -27.58
C GLY A 295 30.63 13.01 -27.61
N LEU A 296 30.79 11.69 -27.58
CA LEU A 296 32.03 11.07 -27.99
C LEU A 296 32.38 11.71 -29.33
N TRP A 297 33.54 12.35 -29.35
CA TRP A 297 34.09 13.00 -30.51
C TRP A 297 33.97 12.00 -31.66
N SER A 298 33.23 12.41 -32.69
CA SER A 298 33.20 11.69 -33.96
C SER A 298 34.64 11.57 -34.44
N LEU A 299 35.25 10.40 -34.24
CA LEU A 299 36.47 10.05 -34.93
C LEU A 299 36.19 10.24 -36.42
N PRO A 300 37.00 11.00 -37.15
CA PRO A 300 36.78 11.19 -38.57
C PRO A 300 36.86 9.82 -39.25
N LEU A 301 35.76 9.41 -39.88
CA LEU A 301 35.76 8.27 -40.79
C LEU A 301 36.74 8.58 -41.93
N PRO A 302 37.69 7.70 -42.25
CA PRO A 302 38.57 7.91 -43.39
C PRO A 302 37.77 7.63 -44.67
N TRP A 303 37.32 8.69 -45.34
CA TRP A 303 36.95 8.62 -46.75
C TRP A 303 38.24 8.65 -47.57
N GLY A 304 38.48 7.61 -48.35
CA GLY A 304 39.71 7.43 -49.11
C GLY A 304 39.74 8.14 -50.47
N ALA A 305 40.92 8.08 -51.12
CA ALA A 305 41.11 7.78 -52.55
C ALA A 305 42.61 7.77 -52.94
N ASN A 306 42.98 6.73 -53.69
CA ASN A 306 44.09 6.45 -54.63
C ASN A 306 44.93 7.63 -55.21
N PRO A 307 46.20 7.42 -55.66
CA PRO A 307 46.63 6.60 -56.83
C PRO A 307 47.81 5.64 -56.52
N SER A 308 48.09 4.55 -57.26
CA SER A 308 48.22 4.34 -58.70
C SER A 308 47.81 2.92 -59.13
#